data_AF-A0A958VMY5-F1
#
_entry.id   AF-A0A958VMY5-F1
#
_cell.length_a   1.000
_cell.length_b   1.000
_cell.length_c   1.000
_cell.angle_alpha   90.00
_cell.angle_beta   90.00
_cell.angle_gamma   90.00
#
_symmetry.space_group_name_H-M   'P 1'
#
loop_
_entity.id
_entity.type
_entity.pdbx_description
1 polymer ?
#
loop_
_entity_poly.entity_id
_entity_poly.type
_entity_poly.pdbx_seq_one_letter_code
_entity_poly.pdbx_strand_id
1 'polypeptide(L)'
;PEVSPLAGLSAALAPVITAGNAVVALASEKHALCAISFAEVLATSDVPGGVINLLTGKTDELLPHISTHMDINTLILYRDGIDIEKLEKSCAVNVKRFHFISAAEMQSDKGMHARYIRKYCEFKTTWHPIEYSENVGGGY
;
A
#
# COMPACT_ATOMS: atom_id res chain seq x y z
N PRO A 1 -6.53 -5.09 8.80
CA PRO A 1 -7.09 -4.65 10.10
C PRO A 1 -8.10 -5.66 10.66
N GLU A 2 -8.18 -5.82 11.98
CA GLU A 2 -9.08 -6.82 12.61
C GLU A 2 -10.46 -6.25 12.95
N VAL A 3 -10.56 -4.96 13.31
CA VAL A 3 -11.80 -4.36 13.84
C VAL A 3 -12.89 -4.17 12.77
N SER A 4 -12.50 -3.93 11.52
CA SER A 4 -13.42 -3.82 10.38
C SER A 4 -12.84 -4.58 9.18
N PRO A 5 -13.15 -5.87 9.02
CA PRO A 5 -12.45 -6.73 8.07
C PRO A 5 -12.61 -6.32 6.62
N LEU A 6 -13.84 -6.02 6.17
CA LEU A 6 -14.10 -5.63 4.79
C LEU A 6 -13.79 -4.16 4.54
N ALA A 7 -14.39 -3.24 5.31
CA ALA A 7 -14.17 -1.80 5.10
C ALA A 7 -12.72 -1.40 5.40
N GLY A 8 -12.09 -2.03 6.39
CA GLY A 8 -10.67 -1.84 6.65
C GLY A 8 -9.79 -2.41 5.54
N LEU A 9 -10.11 -3.59 4.98
CA LEU A 9 -9.36 -4.10 3.82
C LEU A 9 -9.50 -3.17 2.61
N SER A 10 -10.72 -2.76 2.25
CA SER A 10 -10.93 -1.86 1.11
C SER A 10 -10.26 -0.51 1.31
N ALA A 11 -10.35 0.07 2.50
CA ALA A 11 -9.66 1.31 2.87
C ALA A 11 -8.12 1.20 2.80
N ALA A 12 -7.56 0.04 3.17
CA ALA A 12 -6.12 -0.20 3.06
C ALA A 12 -5.67 -0.35 1.59
N LEU A 13 -6.48 -1.02 0.75
CA LEU A 13 -6.16 -1.26 -0.66
C LEU A 13 -6.32 -0.02 -1.53
N ALA A 14 -7.38 0.76 -1.31
CA ALA A 14 -7.75 1.89 -2.15
C ALA A 14 -6.60 2.86 -2.47
N PRO A 15 -5.84 3.40 -1.48
CA PRO A 15 -4.77 4.34 -1.79
C PRO A 15 -3.56 3.69 -2.46
N VAL A 16 -3.32 2.39 -2.26
CA VAL A 16 -2.21 1.65 -2.89
C VAL A 16 -2.49 1.50 -4.39
N ILE A 17 -3.71 1.08 -4.74
CA ILE A 17 -4.14 0.91 -6.14
C ILE A 17 -4.29 2.25 -6.84
N THR A 18 -4.83 3.26 -6.15
CA THR A 18 -4.96 4.62 -6.73
C THR A 18 -3.60 5.23 -7.05
N ALA A 19 -2.56 4.89 -6.29
CA ALA A 19 -1.18 5.29 -6.57
C ALA A 19 -0.54 4.51 -7.74
N GLY A 20 -1.22 3.50 -8.30
CA GLY A 20 -0.73 2.70 -9.43
C GLY A 20 0.16 1.52 -9.04
N ASN A 21 0.11 1.06 -7.79
CA ASN A 21 0.91 -0.07 -7.32
C ASN A 21 0.13 -1.40 -7.41
N ALA A 22 0.84 -2.50 -7.59
CA ALA A 22 0.32 -3.84 -7.29
C ALA A 22 0.48 -4.15 -5.80
N VAL A 23 -0.42 -4.98 -5.26
CA VAL A 23 -0.45 -5.30 -3.82
C VAL A 23 -0.63 -6.79 -3.56
N VAL A 24 0.13 -7.29 -2.59
CA VAL A 24 -0.11 -8.57 -1.91
C VAL A 24 -0.61 -8.25 -0.52
N ALA A 25 -1.89 -8.50 -0.26
CA ALA A 25 -2.53 -8.16 1.00
C ALA A 25 -2.78 -9.43 1.82
N LEU A 26 -2.16 -9.49 3.00
CA LEU A 26 -2.50 -10.49 4.01
C LEU A 26 -3.78 -10.04 4.73
N ALA A 27 -4.85 -10.79 4.54
CA ALA A 27 -6.16 -10.52 5.12
C ALA A 27 -6.16 -10.68 6.65
N SER A 28 -7.26 -10.27 7.28
CA SER A 28 -7.52 -10.59 8.69
C SER A 28 -7.48 -12.11 8.88
N GLU A 29 -6.70 -12.53 9.88
CA GLU A 29 -6.56 -13.93 10.25
C GLU A 29 -7.85 -14.45 10.91
N LYS A 30 -8.53 -13.59 11.69
CA LYS A 30 -9.79 -13.92 12.38
C LYS A 30 -11.01 -13.87 11.47
N HIS A 31 -10.97 -13.05 10.42
CA HIS A 31 -12.12 -12.72 9.57
C HIS A 31 -11.79 -12.87 8.08
N ALA A 32 -11.10 -13.96 7.72
CA ALA A 32 -10.64 -14.23 6.36
C ALA A 32 -11.77 -14.35 5.31
N LEU A 33 -12.95 -14.80 5.71
CA LEU A 33 -14.09 -15.00 4.80
C LEU A 33 -14.50 -13.70 4.08
N CYS A 34 -14.43 -12.55 4.77
CA CYS A 34 -14.75 -11.26 4.14
C CYS A 34 -13.79 -10.94 2.98
N ALA A 35 -12.50 -11.27 3.12
CA ALA A 35 -11.51 -11.05 2.07
C ALA A 35 -11.73 -12.01 0.89
N ILE A 36 -12.10 -13.27 1.16
CA ILE A 36 -12.38 -14.26 0.12
C ILE A 36 -13.62 -13.84 -0.69
N SER A 37 -14.72 -13.46 -0.04
CA SER A 37 -15.90 -12.95 -0.75
C SER A 37 -15.60 -11.68 -1.54
N PHE A 38 -14.74 -10.80 -1.00
CA PHE A 38 -14.30 -9.61 -1.74
C PHE A 38 -13.46 -9.97 -2.97
N ALA A 39 -12.72 -11.08 -2.97
CA ALA A 39 -11.97 -11.54 -4.12
C ALA A 39 -12.89 -11.82 -5.34
N GLU A 40 -14.10 -12.33 -5.12
CA GLU A 40 -15.10 -12.52 -6.21
C GLU A 40 -15.55 -11.20 -6.81
N VAL A 41 -15.75 -10.17 -5.96
CA VAL A 41 -16.05 -8.82 -6.42
C VAL A 41 -14.91 -8.28 -7.27
N LEU A 42 -13.66 -8.42 -6.82
CA LEU A 42 -12.49 -7.98 -7.59
C LEU A 42 -12.36 -8.71 -8.92
N ALA A 43 -12.62 -10.02 -8.94
CA ALA A 43 -12.56 -10.84 -10.16
C ALA A 43 -13.64 -10.47 -11.19
N THR A 44 -14.73 -9.86 -10.77
CA THR A 44 -15.85 -9.42 -11.62
C THR A 44 -15.86 -7.92 -11.90
N SER A 45 -14.86 -7.17 -11.38
CA SER A 45 -14.75 -5.71 -11.51
C SER A 45 -13.69 -5.25 -12.52
N ASP A 46 -13.32 -6.10 -13.48
CA ASP A 46 -12.29 -5.82 -14.50
C ASP A 46 -10.93 -5.36 -13.94
N VAL A 47 -10.58 -5.81 -12.73
CA VAL A 47 -9.25 -5.56 -12.14
C VAL A 47 -8.22 -6.39 -12.90
N PRO A 48 -7.15 -5.76 -13.46
CA PRO A 48 -6.14 -6.51 -14.17
C PRO A 48 -5.47 -7.58 -13.30
N GLY A 49 -5.15 -8.74 -13.90
CA GLY A 49 -4.50 -9.84 -13.20
C GLY A 49 -3.18 -9.40 -12.55
N GLY A 50 -3.00 -9.77 -11.28
CA GLY A 50 -1.80 -9.46 -10.50
C GLY A 50 -1.81 -8.09 -9.79
N VAL A 51 -2.80 -7.23 -10.02
CA VAL A 51 -2.88 -5.91 -9.35
C VAL A 51 -3.25 -6.04 -7.88
N ILE A 52 -4.26 -6.86 -7.54
CA ILE A 52 -4.62 -7.18 -6.16
C ILE A 52 -4.51 -8.68 -5.95
N ASN A 53 -3.66 -9.08 -5.02
CA ASN A 53 -3.45 -10.48 -4.63
C ASN A 53 -3.79 -10.61 -3.15
N LEU A 54 -4.82 -11.40 -2.82
CA LEU A 54 -5.25 -11.59 -1.43
C LEU A 54 -4.71 -12.91 -0.89
N LEU A 55 -4.05 -12.85 0.26
CA LEU A 55 -3.59 -14.02 1.01
C LEU A 55 -4.36 -14.15 2.31
N THR A 56 -4.68 -15.39 2.69
CA THR A 56 -5.20 -15.75 4.00
C THR A 56 -4.23 -16.73 4.65
N GLY A 57 -4.11 -16.67 5.98
CA GLY A 57 -3.15 -17.52 6.69
C GLY A 57 -2.73 -16.88 8.01
N LYS A 58 -1.79 -17.53 8.70
CA LYS A 58 -1.29 -17.03 9.98
C LYS A 58 -0.31 -15.89 9.77
N THR A 59 -0.51 -14.81 10.51
CA THR A 59 0.34 -13.62 10.43
C THR A 59 1.78 -13.95 10.82
N ASP A 60 1.97 -14.74 11.88
CA ASP A 60 3.30 -15.08 12.39
C ASP A 60 4.10 -15.96 11.42
N GLU A 61 3.43 -16.73 10.57
CA GLU A 61 4.08 -17.55 9.53
C GLU A 61 4.45 -16.71 8.31
N LEU A 62 3.56 -15.83 7.84
CA LEU A 62 3.72 -15.12 6.57
C LEU A 62 4.48 -13.79 6.70
N LEU A 63 4.33 -13.07 7.80
CA LEU A 63 4.92 -11.74 7.99
C LEU A 63 6.46 -11.73 7.87
N PRO A 64 7.21 -12.70 8.40
CA PRO A 64 8.68 -12.74 8.22
C PRO A 64 9.09 -12.86 6.74
N HIS A 65 8.34 -13.62 5.95
CA HIS A 65 8.60 -13.75 4.52
C HIS A 65 8.30 -12.43 3.79
N ILE A 66 7.17 -11.80 4.08
CA ILE A 66 6.78 -10.51 3.48
C ILE A 66 7.80 -9.42 3.84
N SER A 67 8.23 -9.36 5.10
CA SER A 67 9.13 -8.29 5.57
C SER A 67 10.55 -8.40 5.01
N THR A 68 11.00 -9.61 4.68
CA THR A 68 12.35 -9.87 4.15
C THR A 68 12.39 -10.04 2.63
N HIS A 69 11.24 -10.14 1.95
CA HIS A 69 11.19 -10.35 0.50
C HIS A 69 11.86 -9.20 -0.27
N MET A 70 12.83 -9.52 -1.12
CA MET A 70 13.65 -8.51 -1.79
C MET A 70 12.86 -7.66 -2.81
N ASP A 71 11.86 -8.25 -3.47
CA ASP A 71 11.06 -7.56 -4.50
C ASP A 71 9.84 -6.80 -3.94
N ILE A 72 9.70 -6.69 -2.62
CA ILE A 72 8.67 -5.84 -2.01
C ILE A 72 9.27 -4.47 -1.73
N ASN A 73 8.75 -3.41 -2.37
CA ASN A 73 9.24 -2.04 -2.20
C ASN A 73 8.73 -1.34 -0.93
N THR A 74 7.53 -1.70 -0.46
CA THR A 74 6.89 -1.08 0.70
C THR A 74 6.11 -2.12 1.50
N LEU A 75 6.29 -2.15 2.82
CA LEU A 75 5.48 -2.91 3.76
C LEU A 75 4.57 -1.97 4.55
N ILE A 76 3.29 -2.32 4.65
CA ILE A 76 2.29 -1.55 5.39
C ILE A 76 1.63 -2.46 6.41
N LEU A 77 1.66 -2.04 7.68
CA LEU A 77 1.10 -2.77 8.79
C LEU A 77 -0.12 -2.03 9.35
N TYR A 78 -1.27 -2.71 9.32
CA TYR A 78 -2.55 -2.24 9.88
C TYR A 78 -3.01 -3.09 11.08
N ARG A 79 -2.07 -3.74 11.76
CA ARG A 79 -2.33 -4.66 12.87
C ARG A 79 -1.53 -4.21 14.09
N ASP A 80 -2.25 -3.95 15.17
CA ASP A 80 -1.64 -3.64 16.47
C ASP A 80 -1.10 -4.93 17.13
N GLY A 81 -0.17 -4.79 18.09
CA GLY A 81 0.39 -5.91 18.85
C GLY A 81 1.48 -6.71 18.15
N ILE A 82 1.97 -6.23 17.00
CA ILE A 82 3.17 -6.75 16.35
C ILE A 82 4.39 -5.97 16.87
N ASP A 83 5.51 -6.66 17.05
CA ASP A 83 6.80 -6.04 17.38
C ASP A 83 7.31 -5.21 16.19
N ILE A 84 7.03 -3.90 16.24
CA ILE A 84 7.38 -2.94 15.20
C ILE A 84 8.89 -2.84 15.03
N GLU A 85 9.65 -2.80 16.14
CA GLU A 85 11.11 -2.63 16.09
C GLU A 85 11.76 -3.81 15.36
N LYS A 86 11.33 -5.04 15.67
CA LYS A 86 11.80 -6.24 14.96
C LYS A 86 11.43 -6.22 13.48
N LEU A 87 10.22 -5.74 13.17
CA LEU A 87 9.74 -5.68 11.79
C LEU A 87 10.51 -4.63 10.96
N GLU A 88 10.77 -3.46 11.54
CA GLU A 88 11.59 -2.41 10.92
C GLU A 88 13.02 -2.90 10.64
N LYS A 89 13.63 -3.63 11.59
CA LYS A 89 14.93 -4.28 11.36
C LYS A 89 14.90 -5.27 10.19
N SER A 90 13.80 -5.99 10.02
CA SER A 90 13.63 -6.93 8.91
C SER A 90 13.48 -6.19 7.57
N CYS A 91 12.72 -5.09 7.54
CA CYS A 91 12.58 -4.23 6.37
C CYS A 91 13.89 -3.53 5.96
N ALA A 92 14.80 -3.29 6.92
CA ALA A 92 16.09 -2.68 6.65
C ALA A 92 16.99 -3.52 5.73
N VAL A 93 16.74 -4.84 5.60
CA VAL A 93 17.54 -5.77 4.77
C VAL A 93 17.65 -5.30 3.31
N ASN A 94 16.59 -4.71 2.74
CA ASN A 94 16.61 -4.10 1.41
C ASN A 94 16.18 -2.63 1.41
N VAL A 95 16.15 -2.01 2.60
CA VAL A 95 15.75 -0.61 2.79
C VAL A 95 14.34 -0.32 2.24
N LYS A 96 13.44 -1.31 2.27
CA LYS A 96 12.04 -1.09 1.87
C LYS A 96 11.38 -0.10 2.82
N ARG A 97 10.45 0.68 2.29
CA ARG A 97 9.66 1.60 3.12
C ARG A 97 8.76 0.80 4.05
N PHE A 98 8.68 1.24 5.29
CA PHE A 98 7.79 0.66 6.29
C PHE A 98 6.81 1.72 6.80
N HIS A 99 5.53 1.35 6.87
CA HIS A 99 4.48 2.19 7.42
C HIS A 99 3.64 1.38 8.41
N PHE A 100 3.54 1.88 9.64
CA PHE A 100 2.55 1.40 10.59
C PHE A 100 1.39 2.40 10.65
N ILE A 101 0.17 1.89 10.55
CA ILE A 101 -1.07 2.66 10.67
C ILE A 101 -1.93 1.96 11.70
N SER A 102 -2.10 2.60 12.86
CA SER A 102 -2.91 2.05 13.95
C SER A 102 -4.39 1.98 13.58
N ALA A 103 -5.14 1.11 14.26
CA ALA A 103 -6.60 1.04 14.08
C ALA A 103 -7.29 2.39 14.34
N ALA A 104 -6.81 3.15 15.33
CA ALA A 104 -7.35 4.47 15.68
C ALA A 104 -7.09 5.50 14.57
N GLU A 105 -5.89 5.51 13.99
CA GLU A 105 -5.56 6.41 12.88
C GLU A 105 -6.42 6.08 11.65
N MET A 106 -6.60 4.80 11.34
CA MET A 106 -7.41 4.35 10.21
C MET A 106 -8.90 4.74 10.32
N GLN A 107 -9.45 4.71 11.54
CA GLN A 107 -10.85 5.11 11.79
C GLN A 107 -11.05 6.62 11.86
N SER A 108 -9.98 7.41 11.93
CA SER A 108 -10.07 8.86 11.94
C SER A 108 -10.33 9.43 10.55
N ASP A 109 -10.88 10.66 10.48
CA ASP A 109 -10.99 11.43 9.23
C ASP A 109 -9.67 11.56 8.46
N LYS A 110 -8.54 11.49 9.18
CA LYS A 110 -7.22 11.53 8.57
C LYS A 110 -6.88 10.22 7.86
N GLY A 111 -7.30 9.07 8.40
CA GLY A 111 -6.98 7.72 7.92
C GLY A 111 -7.52 7.41 6.52
N MET A 112 -8.51 8.16 6.04
CA MET A 112 -9.11 8.02 4.70
C MET A 112 -8.85 9.22 3.78
N HIS A 113 -8.01 10.17 4.19
CA HIS A 113 -7.74 11.37 3.40
C HIS A 113 -6.85 11.04 2.18
N ALA A 114 -7.12 11.66 1.02
CA ALA A 114 -6.38 11.44 -0.24
C ALA A 114 -4.84 11.60 -0.12
N ARG A 115 -4.36 12.31 0.91
CA ARG A 115 -2.93 12.43 1.23
C ARG A 115 -2.27 11.08 1.52
N TYR A 116 -3.02 10.06 1.90
CA TYR A 116 -2.48 8.71 2.10
C TYR A 116 -1.95 8.08 0.83
N ILE A 117 -2.50 8.44 -0.33
CA ILE A 117 -2.00 8.00 -1.65
C ILE A 117 -0.50 8.36 -1.79
N ARG A 118 -0.10 9.54 -1.29
CA ARG A 118 1.28 10.02 -1.37
C ARG A 118 2.28 9.13 -0.63
N LYS A 119 1.86 8.37 0.40
CA LYS A 119 2.75 7.38 1.06
C LYS A 119 3.18 6.26 0.11
N TYR A 120 2.42 6.04 -0.97
CA TYR A 120 2.63 4.97 -1.95
C TYR A 120 3.16 5.47 -3.29
N CYS A 121 3.48 6.76 -3.40
CA CYS A 121 4.12 7.34 -4.57
C CYS A 121 5.62 7.51 -4.31
N GLU A 122 6.39 7.63 -5.39
CA GLU A 122 7.78 8.09 -5.34
C GLU A 122 7.93 9.35 -6.20
N PHE A 123 8.70 10.31 -5.70
CA PHE A 123 8.96 11.54 -6.43
C PHE A 123 10.17 11.37 -7.32
N LYS A 124 9.94 11.34 -8.62
CA LYS A 124 11.00 11.46 -9.62
C LYS A 124 11.03 12.89 -10.15
N THR A 125 12.01 13.66 -9.72
CA THR A 125 12.25 15.01 -10.25
C THR A 125 13.06 14.92 -11.53
N THR A 126 12.47 15.34 -12.65
CA THR A 126 13.15 15.45 -13.95
C THR A 126 13.37 16.92 -14.27
N TRP A 127 14.61 17.28 -14.60
CA TRP A 127 14.99 18.64 -14.99
C TRP A 127 15.05 18.72 -16.50
N HIS A 128 14.20 19.56 -17.09
CA HIS A 128 14.23 19.87 -18.51
C HIS A 128 14.87 21.26 -18.71
N PRO A 129 15.76 21.43 -19.71
CA PRO A 129 16.23 22.76 -20.07
C PRO A 129 15.03 23.59 -20.51
N ILE A 130 14.95 24.80 -19.98
CA ILE A 130 13.99 25.82 -20.42
C ILE A 130 14.79 26.84 -21.24
N GLU A 131 14.48 26.97 -22.53
CA GLU A 131 15.03 28.07 -23.32
C GLU A 131 14.29 29.35 -22.94
N TYR A 132 15.04 30.34 -22.47
CA TYR A 132 14.54 31.70 -22.33
C TYR A 132 14.95 32.45 -23.60
N SER A 133 14.05 32.54 -24.58
CA SER A 133 14.31 33.37 -25.75
C SER A 133 14.27 34.84 -25.33
N GLU A 134 15.40 35.52 -25.29
CA GLU A 134 15.48 37.00 -25.24
C GLU A 134 15.06 37.64 -26.58
N ASN A 135 14.06 37.09 -27.28
CA ASN A 135 13.52 37.64 -28.52
C ASN A 135 12.00 37.44 -28.58
N VAL A 136 11.28 38.28 -27.83
CA VAL A 136 9.91 38.65 -28.22
C VAL A 136 10.03 39.56 -29.44
N GLY A 137 10.17 38.95 -30.62
CA GLY A 137 10.33 39.66 -31.88
C GLY A 137 10.78 38.74 -33.01
N GLY A 138 9.90 37.84 -33.48
CA GLY A 138 10.09 37.21 -34.79
C GLY A 138 9.53 35.79 -34.94
N GLY A 139 8.34 35.69 -35.55
CA GLY A 139 7.98 34.66 -36.53
C GLY A 139 7.59 33.26 -36.03
N TYR A 140 6.28 33.02 -35.92
CA TYR A 140 5.55 32.29 -36.96
C TYR A 140 4.34 33.14 -37.39
#